data_AF-A0A7S2YT25-F1
#
_entry.id   AF-A0A7S2YT25-F1
#
_cell.length_a   1.000
_cell.length_b   1.000
_cell.length_c   1.000
_cell.angle_alpha   90.00
_cell.angle_beta   90.00
_cell.angle_gamma   90.00
#
_symmetry.space_group_name_H-M   'P 1'
#
loop_
_entity.id
_entity.type
_entity.pdbx_description
1 polymer ?
#
loop_
_entity_poly.entity_id
_entity_poly.type
_entity_poly.pdbx_seq_one_letter_code
_entity_poly.pdbx_strand_id
1 'polypeptide(L)'
;KNTSKAKIKNSFGRAKYEPEQQSIVWRVKRFAGKAECIINAEVDLMPTVRPKPWTRPPIVVEFQVPMFTASGVHVRFLRVYDKSGYHTNRWVRYITKAGNYQVRF
;
A
#
# COMPACT_ATOMS: atom_id res chain seq x y z
N LYS A 1 10.29 18.14 13.95
CA LYS A 1 10.52 16.93 14.76
C LYS A 1 9.79 17.13 16.08
N ASN A 2 8.46 16.99 16.08
CA ASN A 2 7.61 17.47 17.18
C ASN A 2 6.77 16.35 17.80
N THR A 3 7.06 15.08 17.50
CA THR A 3 6.27 13.95 18.02
C THR A 3 6.98 13.39 19.25
N SER A 4 6.33 13.47 20.43
CA SER A 4 6.87 12.92 21.68
C SER A 4 6.52 11.44 21.84
N LYS A 5 5.28 11.06 21.51
CA LYS A 5 4.78 9.70 21.65
C LYS A 5 3.65 9.45 20.65
N ALA A 6 3.56 8.22 20.14
CA ALA A 6 2.44 7.78 19.32
C ALA A 6 1.77 6.56 19.98
N LYS A 7 0.49 6.69 20.33
CA LYS A 7 -0.34 5.57 20.78
C LYS A 7 -1.13 5.06 19.58
N ILE A 8 -0.94 3.80 19.23
CA ILE A 8 -1.53 3.22 18.02
C ILE A 8 -2.34 1.99 18.41
N LYS A 9 -3.60 1.94 17.96
CA LYS A 9 -4.51 0.80 18.07
C LYS A 9 -4.96 0.41 16.67
N ASN A 10 -4.65 -0.80 16.23
CA ASN A 10 -5.03 -1.29 14.91
C ASN A 10 -5.73 -2.65 15.03
N SER A 11 -6.75 -2.90 14.21
CA SER A 11 -7.49 -4.17 14.24
C SER A 11 -6.76 -5.32 13.53
N PHE A 12 -5.98 -5.02 12.49
CA PHE A 12 -5.22 -6.01 11.72
C PHE A 12 -3.79 -5.54 11.44
N GLY A 13 -2.89 -6.48 11.16
CA GLY A 13 -1.51 -6.17 10.79
C GLY A 13 -0.69 -5.56 11.94
N ARG A 14 0.35 -4.82 11.59
CA ARG A 14 1.23 -4.14 12.54
C ARG A 14 1.43 -2.70 12.13
N ALA A 15 1.14 -1.78 13.05
CA ALA A 15 1.40 -0.36 12.86
C ALA A 15 2.52 0.10 13.79
N LYS A 16 3.39 0.97 13.26
CA LYS A 16 4.49 1.55 14.02
C LYS A 16 4.76 2.97 13.53
N TYR A 17 5.09 3.86 14.45
CA TYR A 17 5.62 5.17 14.10
C TYR A 17 7.10 5.05 13.69
N GLU A 18 7.43 5.50 12.49
CA GLU A 18 8.80 5.54 11.97
C GLU A 18 9.29 7.00 11.92
N PRO A 19 10.16 7.43 12.87
CA PRO A 19 10.58 8.84 12.96
C PRO A 19 11.34 9.35 11.75
N GLU A 20 12.06 8.47 11.04
CA GLU A 20 12.83 8.80 9.83
C GLU A 20 11.94 9.26 8.68
N GLN A 21 10.77 8.62 8.53
CA GLN A 21 9.76 8.98 7.54
C GLN A 21 8.74 9.99 8.08
N GLN A 22 8.81 10.32 9.37
CA GLN A 22 7.85 11.16 10.09
C GLN A 22 6.40 10.70 9.92
N SER A 23 6.19 9.38 9.82
CA SER A 23 4.90 8.78 9.48
C SER A 23 4.61 7.55 10.32
N ILE A 24 3.33 7.24 10.49
CA ILE A 24 2.89 5.95 10.99
C ILE A 24 2.81 5.00 9.80
N VAL A 25 3.59 3.92 9.84
CA VAL A 25 3.59 2.88 8.81
C VAL A 25 2.77 1.72 9.31
N TRP A 26 1.67 1.44 8.61
CA TRP A 26 0.80 0.30 8.88
C TRP A 26 0.96 -0.77 7.81
N ARG A 27 1.39 -1.97 8.23
CA ARG A 27 1.61 -3.10 7.33
C ARG A 27 0.60 -4.19 7.60
N VAL A 28 -0.21 -4.51 6.59
CA VAL A 28 -1.15 -5.63 6.59
C VAL A 28 -0.67 -6.65 5.56
N LYS A 29 -0.23 -7.83 6.01
CA LYS A 29 0.38 -8.85 5.13
C LYS A 29 -0.60 -9.50 4.16
N ARG A 30 -1.83 -9.73 4.62
CA ARG A 30 -2.91 -10.35 3.85
C ARG A 30 -4.17 -9.54 4.08
N PHE A 31 -4.73 -9.03 3.01
CA PHE A 31 -5.95 -8.23 3.03
C PHE A 31 -6.94 -8.87 2.07
N ALA A 32 -7.99 -9.48 2.62
CA ALA A 32 -9.02 -10.10 1.81
C ALA A 32 -9.87 -9.01 1.12
N GLY A 33 -10.31 -9.27 -0.11
CA GLY A 33 -11.25 -8.36 -0.78
C GLY A 33 -12.52 -8.23 0.04
N LYS A 34 -13.11 -7.02 0.05
CA LYS A 34 -14.30 -6.65 0.85
C LYS A 34 -14.11 -6.69 2.38
N ALA A 35 -12.90 -6.94 2.87
CA ALA A 35 -12.62 -6.79 4.29
C ALA A 35 -12.52 -5.31 4.66
N GLU A 36 -12.82 -5.00 5.92
CA GLU A 36 -12.60 -3.69 6.50
C GLU A 36 -11.56 -3.78 7.61
N CYS A 37 -10.71 -2.76 7.70
CA CYS A 37 -9.68 -2.67 8.72
C CYS A 37 -9.60 -1.23 9.23
N ILE A 38 -9.34 -1.08 10.53
CA ILE A 38 -9.32 0.22 11.19
C ILE A 38 -8.00 0.39 11.92
N ILE A 39 -7.42 1.58 11.75
CA ILE A 39 -6.29 2.06 12.54
C ILE A 39 -6.70 3.36 13.22
N ASN A 40 -6.53 3.40 14.54
CA ASN A 40 -6.68 4.59 15.37
C ASN A 40 -5.30 4.96 15.90
N ALA A 41 -4.88 6.20 15.70
CA ALA A 41 -3.61 6.68 16.21
C ALA A 41 -3.76 8.05 16.86
N GLU A 42 -3.16 8.19 18.02
CA GLU A 42 -3.06 9.43 18.77
C GLU A 42 -1.58 9.80 18.86
N VAL A 43 -1.25 11.03 18.47
CA VAL A 43 0.13 11.52 18.39
C VAL A 43 0.27 12.70 19.34
N ASP A 44 1.05 12.50 20.40
CA ASP A 44 1.38 13.54 21.34
C ASP A 44 2.45 14.45 20.71
N LEU A 45 2.15 15.74 20.65
CA LEU A 45 3.07 16.74 20.13
C LEU A 45 3.91 17.33 21.27
N MET A 46 5.19 17.56 21.01
CA MET A 46 6.04 18.33 21.89
C MET A 46 5.62 19.81 21.85
N PRO A 47 5.57 20.49 23.01
CA PRO A 47 5.35 21.93 23.06
C PRO A 47 6.42 22.62 22.20
N THR A 48 5.99 23.46 21.26
CA THR A 48 6.90 24.21 20.40
C THR A 48 6.67 25.70 20.58
N VAL A 49 7.76 26.48 20.66
CA VAL A 49 7.75 27.94 20.87
C VAL A 49 6.98 28.67 19.76
N ARG A 50 6.90 28.09 18.56
CA ARG A 50 6.07 28.57 17.46
C ARG A 50 5.17 27.44 16.96
N PRO A 51 3.84 27.50 17.17
CA PRO A 51 2.93 26.51 16.63
C PRO A 51 2.94 26.59 15.10
N LYS A 52 3.39 25.53 14.43
CA LYS A 52 3.28 25.40 12.98
C LYS A 52 1.98 24.66 12.66
N PRO A 53 1.12 25.20 11.77
CA PRO A 53 -0.08 24.50 11.35
C PRO A 53 0.30 23.17 10.68
N TRP A 54 -0.44 22.11 11.02
CA TRP A 54 -0.22 20.80 10.42
C TRP A 54 -0.71 20.80 8.97
N THR A 55 0.19 20.51 8.04
CA THR A 55 -0.08 20.54 6.59
C THR A 55 -0.89 19.34 6.08
N ARG A 56 -1.26 18.39 6.96
CA ARG A 56 -2.04 17.18 6.64
C ARG A 56 -1.56 16.50 5.35
N PRO A 57 -0.34 15.94 5.34
CA PRO A 57 0.16 15.26 4.15
C PRO A 57 -0.77 14.11 3.74
N PRO A 58 -0.87 13.80 2.44
CA PRO A 58 -1.72 12.71 1.97
C PRO A 58 -1.32 11.38 2.60
N ILE A 59 -2.31 10.52 2.81
CA ILE A 59 -2.07 9.12 3.17
C ILE A 59 -1.76 8.35 1.90
N VAL A 60 -0.57 7.76 1.83
CA VAL A 60 -0.14 6.90 0.72
C VAL A 60 -0.43 5.45 1.05
N VAL A 61 -0.95 4.70 0.08
CA VAL A 61 -1.26 3.27 0.24
C VAL A 61 -0.53 2.46 -0.82
N GLU A 62 0.26 1.50 -0.38
CA GLU A 62 0.92 0.54 -1.26
C GLU A 62 0.28 -0.84 -1.10
N PHE A 63 -0.09 -1.47 -2.21
CA PHE A 63 -0.64 -2.82 -2.22
C PHE A 63 -0.32 -3.56 -3.52
N GLN A 64 -0.48 -4.88 -3.47
CA GLN A 64 -0.47 -5.74 -4.64
C GLN A 64 -1.64 -6.71 -4.58
N VAL A 65 -2.35 -6.88 -5.69
CA VAL A 65 -3.43 -7.84 -5.85
C VAL A 65 -3.01 -8.85 -6.93
N PRO A 66 -2.62 -10.08 -6.53
CA PRO A 66 -2.27 -11.12 -7.48
C PRO A 66 -3.52 -11.64 -8.20
N MET A 67 -3.37 -12.10 -9.44
CA MET A 67 -4.42 -12.70 -10.26
C MET A 67 -5.64 -11.79 -10.48
N PHE A 68 -5.45 -10.47 -10.35
CA PHE A 68 -6.48 -9.47 -10.58
C PHE A 68 -5.98 -8.40 -11.56
N THR A 69 -6.89 -7.92 -12.40
CA THR A 69 -6.61 -6.89 -13.40
C THR A 69 -7.57 -5.72 -13.26
N ALA A 70 -7.08 -4.59 -12.71
CA ALA A 70 -7.90 -3.39 -12.55
C ALA A 70 -8.35 -2.75 -13.88
N SER A 71 -7.55 -2.85 -14.95
CA SER A 71 -7.88 -2.31 -16.27
C SER A 71 -8.80 -3.21 -17.11
N GLY A 72 -9.07 -4.45 -16.66
CA GLY A 72 -9.79 -5.45 -17.45
C GLY A 72 -8.99 -6.08 -18.59
N VAL A 73 -7.70 -5.77 -18.75
CA VAL A 73 -6.88 -6.39 -19.82
C VAL A 73 -6.79 -7.91 -19.67
N HIS A 74 -6.99 -8.62 -20.76
CA HIS A 74 -6.94 -10.08 -20.80
C HIS A 74 -6.20 -10.56 -22.05
N VAL A 75 -5.09 -11.27 -21.85
CA VAL A 75 -4.32 -11.92 -22.92
C VAL A 75 -5.12 -13.11 -23.45
N ARG A 76 -5.67 -12.99 -24.66
CA ARG A 76 -6.43 -14.07 -25.31
C ARG A 76 -5.52 -15.12 -25.95
N PHE A 77 -4.43 -14.66 -26.58
CA PHE A 77 -3.54 -15.53 -27.34
C PHE A 77 -2.08 -15.13 -27.13
N LEU A 78 -1.22 -16.13 -26.96
CA LEU A 78 0.24 -16.00 -26.98
C LEU A 78 0.77 -16.96 -28.05
N ARG A 79 1.10 -16.41 -29.23
CA ARG A 79 1.60 -17.19 -30.37
C ARG A 79 3.13 -17.16 -30.39
N VAL A 80 3.74 -18.34 -30.42
CA VAL A 80 5.20 -18.51 -30.53
C VAL A 80 5.45 -19.20 -31.86
N TYR A 81 6.38 -18.66 -32.65
CA TYR A 81 6.81 -19.25 -33.92
C TYR A 81 8.25 -19.70 -33.78
N ASP A 82 8.49 -20.98 -34.02
CA ASP A 82 9.82 -21.56 -34.08
C ASP A 82 9.89 -22.53 -35.26
N LYS A 83 10.97 -22.43 -36.04
CA LYS A 83 11.24 -23.31 -37.19
C LYS A 83 11.60 -24.73 -36.75
N SER A 84 12.08 -24.89 -35.51
CA SER A 84 12.47 -26.19 -34.94
C SER A 84 11.29 -27.07 -34.50
N GLY A 85 10.08 -26.49 -34.41
CA GLY A 85 8.86 -27.22 -34.00
C GLY A 85 8.79 -27.56 -32.51
N TYR A 86 9.67 -27.02 -31.67
CA TYR A 86 9.66 -27.31 -30.23
C TYR A 86 8.42 -26.76 -29.51
N HIS A 87 7.89 -27.54 -28.55
CA HIS A 87 6.71 -27.18 -27.76
C HIS A 87 7.07 -26.23 -26.61
N THR A 88 6.46 -25.04 -26.57
CA THR A 88 6.72 -24.03 -25.54
C THR A 88 5.62 -23.94 -24.49
N ASN A 89 6.02 -24.00 -23.21
CA ASN A 89 5.14 -23.71 -22.09
C ASN A 89 4.89 -22.19 -22.02
N ARG A 90 3.62 -21.82 -21.91
CA ARG A 90 3.14 -20.43 -21.98
C ARG A 90 2.34 -20.13 -20.73
N TRP A 91 2.81 -19.20 -19.91
CA TRP A 91 2.11 -18.74 -18.72
C TRP A 91 1.90 -17.24 -18.74
N VAL A 92 0.78 -16.81 -18.15
CA VAL A 92 0.48 -15.39 -17.90
C VAL A 92 0.13 -15.26 -16.44
N ARG A 93 0.68 -14.23 -15.78
CA ARG A 93 0.32 -13.85 -14.42
C ARG A 93 -0.08 -12.38 -14.40
N TYR A 94 -1.27 -12.12 -13.88
CA TYR A 94 -1.74 -10.76 -13.63
C TYR A 94 -1.36 -10.33 -12.23
N ILE A 95 -0.86 -9.09 -12.09
CA ILE A 95 -0.58 -8.46 -10.81
C ILE A 95 -1.00 -6.99 -10.95
N THR A 96 -1.95 -6.57 -10.13
CA THR A 96 -2.25 -5.15 -9.97
C THR A 96 -1.44 -4.62 -8.80
N LYS A 97 -0.68 -3.54 -8.99
CA LYS A 97 0.03 -2.84 -7.92
C LYS A 97 -0.54 -1.43 -7.78
N ALA A 98 -0.46 -0.89 -6.57
CA ALA A 98 -0.72 0.54 -6.36
C ALA A 98 0.30 1.36 -7.18
N GLY A 99 -0.21 2.36 -7.92
CA GLY A 99 0.61 3.45 -8.45
C GLY A 99 0.75 4.56 -7.40
N ASN A 100 0.58 5.82 -7.82
CA ASN A 100 0.49 6.96 -6.90
C ASN A 100 -0.88 7.01 -6.20
N TYR A 101 -1.18 6.01 -5.38
CA TYR A 101 -2.43 5.93 -4.64
C TYR A 101 -2.33 6.77 -3.36
N GLN A 102 -2.97 7.94 -3.38
CA GLN A 102 -2.97 8.90 -2.28
C GLN A 102 -4.40 9.29 -1.89
N VAL A 103 -4.65 9.45 -0.60
CA VAL A 103 -5.89 9.97 -0.04
C VAL A 103 -5.60 11.29 0.67
N ARG A 104 -6.37 12.34 0.35
CA ARG A 104 -6.26 13.67 0.96
C ARG A 104 -7.50 13.96 1.80
N PHE A 105 -7.30 14.71 2.89
CA PHE A 105 -8.34 15.16 3.82
C PHE A 105 -8.28 16.67 3.99
#